data_AF-F8GCL4-F1
#
_entry.id   AF-F8GCL4-F1
#
_cell.length_a   1.000
_cell.length_b   1.000
_cell.length_c   1.000
_cell.angle_alpha   90.00
_cell.angle_beta   90.00
_cell.angle_gamma   90.00
#
_symmetry.space_group_name_H-M   'P 1'
#
loop_
_entity.id
_entity.type
_entity.pdbx_description
1 polymer ?
#
loop_
_entity_poly.entity_id
_entity_poly.type
_entity_poly.pdbx_seq_one_letter_code
_entity_poly.pdbx_strand_id
1 'polypeptide(L)'
;MAEWKEWNGSREQLDEMRTAKEGFILRGIEHAYEEEITFHNISGLSCVDMSNVTHYLICQPVPQFEMRVRQAQTGQPVWWRAKDNHGESDCDCANIPWDHLGYDFSFIPFNEVKS
;
A
#
# COMPACT_ATOMS: atom_id res chain seq x y z
N MET A 1 2.01 4.31 -9.20
CA MET A 1 3.00 4.53 -8.13
C MET A 1 2.56 5.75 -7.36
N ALA A 2 2.67 5.71 -6.03
CA ALA A 2 2.36 6.87 -5.21
C ALA A 2 3.50 7.88 -5.33
N GLU A 3 3.16 9.16 -5.41
CA GLU A 3 4.11 10.26 -5.55
C GLU A 3 3.98 11.22 -4.37
N TRP A 4 5.12 11.75 -3.94
CA TRP A 4 5.16 12.82 -2.94
C TRP A 4 4.74 14.14 -3.58
N LYS A 5 3.79 14.82 -2.94
CA LYS A 5 3.28 16.13 -3.32
C LYS A 5 3.75 17.16 -2.32
N GLU A 6 4.20 18.32 -2.80
CA GLU A 6 4.53 19.45 -1.95
C GLU A 6 3.29 19.96 -1.21
N TRP A 7 3.43 20.19 0.08
CA TRP A 7 2.37 20.70 0.94
C TRP A 7 2.32 22.23 0.86
N ASN A 8 1.14 22.76 0.52
CA ASN A 8 0.91 24.20 0.45
C ASN A 8 -0.26 24.67 1.35
N GLY A 9 -0.90 23.76 2.08
CA GLY A 9 -1.99 24.09 2.99
C GLY A 9 -3.34 24.34 2.32
N SER A 10 -3.48 24.09 1.02
CA SER A 10 -4.73 24.39 0.31
C SER A 10 -5.89 23.49 0.74
N ARG A 11 -7.11 24.00 0.56
CA ARG A 11 -8.33 23.27 0.87
C ARG A 11 -8.44 21.99 0.05
N GLU A 12 -7.99 22.03 -1.20
CA GLU A 12 -8.00 20.89 -2.12
C GLU A 12 -7.09 19.76 -1.62
N GLN A 13 -5.89 20.08 -1.11
CA GLN A 13 -4.99 19.08 -0.54
C GLN A 13 -5.58 18.45 0.74
N LEU A 14 -6.23 19.25 1.58
CA LEU A 14 -6.95 18.77 2.77
C LEU A 14 -8.10 17.83 2.39
N ASP A 15 -8.88 18.18 1.36
CA ASP A 15 -10.01 17.37 0.90
C ASP A 15 -9.54 16.08 0.19
N GLU A 16 -8.41 16.12 -0.53
CA GLU A 16 -7.76 14.93 -1.09
C GLU A 16 -7.35 13.95 0.03
N MET A 17 -6.66 14.43 1.07
CA MET A 17 -6.28 13.60 2.21
C MET A 17 -7.47 13.05 3.00
N ARG A 18 -8.55 13.84 3.15
CA ARG A 18 -9.77 13.39 3.84
C ARG A 18 -10.52 12.30 3.09
N THR A 19 -10.41 12.27 1.76
CA THR A 19 -11.14 11.32 0.91
C THR A 19 -10.30 10.11 0.50
N ALA A 20 -9.00 10.12 0.83
CA ALA A 20 -8.08 9.01 0.60
C ALA A 20 -8.45 7.78 1.45
N LYS A 21 -9.02 6.76 0.81
CA LYS A 21 -9.49 5.51 1.47
C LYS A 21 -8.37 4.73 2.16
N GLU A 22 -7.19 4.69 1.54
CA GLU A 22 -6.03 3.96 2.05
C GLU A 22 -5.18 4.80 3.03
N GLY A 23 -5.64 6.01 3.33
CA GLY A 23 -4.94 6.98 4.14
C GLY A 23 -3.87 7.77 3.38
N PHE A 24 -3.07 8.51 4.14
CA PHE A 24 -2.00 9.35 3.66
C PHE A 24 -0.83 9.35 4.64
N ILE A 25 0.32 9.78 4.14
CA ILE A 25 1.54 9.95 4.90
C ILE A 25 1.95 11.41 4.80
N LEU A 26 2.34 12.02 5.91
CA LEU A 26 2.93 13.36 5.94
C LEU A 26 4.42 13.27 6.16
N ARG A 27 5.15 14.15 5.47
CA ARG A 27 6.58 14.38 5.66
C ARG A 27 6.78 15.82 6.10
N GLY A 28 7.55 16.02 7.16
CA GLY A 28 7.83 17.32 7.72
C GLY A 28 9.25 17.46 8.24
N ILE A 29 9.61 18.67 8.68
CA ILE A 29 10.89 18.99 9.30
C ILE A 29 10.60 19.44 10.73
N GLU A 30 11.13 18.74 11.73
CA GLU A 30 11.07 19.25 13.09
C GLU A 30 12.17 20.29 13.30
N HIS A 31 11.78 21.55 13.47
CA HIS A 31 12.70 22.69 13.58
C HIS A 31 13.72 22.56 14.72
N ALA A 32 13.49 21.68 15.70
CA ALA A 32 14.42 21.45 16.80
C ALA A 32 15.62 20.56 16.41
N TYR A 33 15.51 19.74 15.35
CA TYR A 33 16.51 18.71 15.03
C TYR A 33 16.90 18.64 13.55
N GLU A 34 16.25 19.40 12.65
CA GLU A 34 16.40 19.26 11.19
C GLU A 34 16.18 17.82 10.69
N GLU A 35 15.50 16.99 11.50
CA GLU A 35 15.22 15.61 11.17
C GLU A 35 13.89 15.50 10.42
N GLU A 36 13.91 14.61 9.43
CA GLU A 36 12.75 14.29 8.61
C GLU A 36 11.80 13.39 9.39
N ILE A 37 10.58 13.86 9.64
CA ILE A 37 9.56 13.09 10.36
C ILE A 37 8.50 12.60 9.39
N THR A 38 8.13 11.33 9.53
CA THR A 38 7.04 10.69 8.76
C THR A 38 5.88 10.33 9.68
N PHE A 39 4.71 10.95 9.48
CA PHE A 39 3.49 10.63 10.22
C PHE A 39 2.63 9.64 9.44
N HIS A 40 2.33 8.49 10.05
CA HIS A 40 1.53 7.43 9.45
C HIS A 40 0.11 7.41 10.01
N ASN A 41 -0.88 7.22 9.12
CA ASN A 41 -2.25 6.86 9.49
C ASN A 41 -2.90 7.85 10.48
N ILE A 42 -2.93 9.12 10.10
CA ILE A 42 -3.51 10.18 10.92
C ILE A 42 -5.04 10.11 10.82
N SER A 43 -5.65 9.40 11.76
CA SER A 43 -7.08 9.49 12.01
C SER A 43 -7.37 10.82 12.69
N GLY A 44 -7.90 11.78 11.92
CA GLY A 44 -8.26 13.10 12.43
C GLY A 44 -7.24 14.17 12.07
N LEU A 45 -7.39 14.74 10.89
CA LEU A 45 -6.61 15.88 10.40
C LEU A 45 -6.71 17.13 11.31
N SER A 46 -7.65 17.15 12.26
CA SER A 46 -7.89 18.24 13.19
C SER A 46 -6.89 18.34 14.35
N CYS A 47 -6.10 17.29 14.64
CA CYS A 47 -5.16 17.27 15.77
C CYS A 47 -3.67 17.28 15.35
N VAL A 48 -3.38 17.41 14.05
CA VAL A 48 -2.01 17.48 13.54
C VAL A 48 -1.59 18.91 13.39
N ASP A 49 -0.47 19.26 14.01
CA ASP A 49 0.20 20.50 13.70
C ASP A 49 0.83 20.42 12.31
N MET A 50 0.20 21.09 11.35
CA MET A 50 0.63 21.11 9.94
C MET A 50 1.71 22.17 9.69
N SER A 51 2.17 22.90 10.71
CA SER A 51 3.16 23.98 10.56
C SER A 51 4.50 23.49 9.99
N ASN A 52 4.84 22.24 10.26
CA ASN A 52 6.13 21.64 9.96
C ASN A 52 6.07 20.69 8.74
N VAL A 53 4.91 20.54 8.12
CA VAL A 53 4.70 19.63 6.98
C VAL A 53 5.25 20.28 5.72
N THR A 54 6.03 19.53 4.95
CA THR A 54 6.59 19.98 3.66
C THR A 54 6.01 19.20 2.50
N HIS A 55 5.65 17.94 2.71
CA HIS A 55 5.09 17.07 1.67
C HIS A 55 4.06 16.11 2.25
N TYR A 56 3.21 15.59 1.38
CA TYR A 56 2.30 14.49 1.69
C TYR A 56 2.28 13.48 0.54
N LEU A 57 1.87 12.26 0.85
CA LEU A 57 1.69 11.18 -0.11
C LEU A 57 0.36 10.48 0.17
N ILE A 58 -0.44 10.31 -0.88
CA ILE A 58 -1.68 9.53 -0.80
C ILE A 58 -1.35 8.06 -1.01
N CYS A 59 -1.76 7.21 -0.07
CA CYS A 59 -1.54 5.77 -0.19
C CYS A 59 -2.36 5.23 -1.36
N GLN A 60 -1.71 4.43 -2.22
CA GLN A 60 -2.40 3.69 -3.26
C GLN A 60 -2.86 2.33 -2.73
N PRO A 61 -4.01 1.82 -3.22
CA PRO A 61 -4.46 0.50 -2.84
C PRO A 61 -3.40 -0.53 -3.24
N VAL A 62 -2.95 -1.32 -2.28
CA VAL A 62 -1.97 -2.38 -2.53
C VAL A 62 -2.71 -3.56 -3.17
N PRO A 63 -2.29 -4.02 -4.37
CA PRO A 63 -2.89 -5.19 -4.99
C PRO A 63 -2.85 -6.40 -4.05
N GLN A 64 -3.99 -7.08 -3.93
CA GLN A 64 -4.16 -8.27 -3.10
C GLN A 64 -3.78 -8.06 -1.61
N PHE A 65 -3.94 -6.84 -1.07
CA PHE A 65 -3.58 -6.48 0.31
C PHE A 65 -4.05 -7.50 1.36
N GLU A 66 -5.34 -7.86 1.36
CA GLU A 66 -5.91 -8.81 2.31
C GLU A 66 -5.23 -10.19 2.23
N MET A 67 -4.85 -10.60 1.02
CA MET A 67 -4.16 -11.87 0.79
C MET A 67 -2.75 -11.83 1.36
N ARG A 68 -2.00 -10.74 1.14
CA ARG A 68 -0.67 -10.51 1.73
C ARG A 68 -0.71 -10.53 3.26
N VAL A 69 -1.68 -9.83 3.85
CA VAL A 69 -1.88 -9.78 5.31
C VAL A 69 -2.15 -11.17 5.86
N ARG A 70 -3.08 -11.91 5.25
CA ARG A 70 -3.41 -13.26 5.70
C ARG A 70 -2.22 -14.21 5.57
N GLN A 71 -1.49 -14.18 4.45
CA GLN A 71 -0.28 -14.98 4.27
C GLN A 71 0.75 -14.69 5.38
N ALA A 72 1.01 -13.42 5.68
CA ALA A 72 1.95 -13.03 6.74
C ALA A 72 1.50 -13.47 8.14
N GLN A 73 0.19 -13.44 8.42
CA GLN A 73 -0.36 -13.83 9.72
C GLN A 73 -0.39 -15.35 9.93
N THR A 74 -0.67 -16.13 8.88
CA THR A 74 -0.96 -17.56 9.00
C THR A 74 0.13 -18.46 8.44
N GLY A 75 1.03 -17.92 7.61
CA GLY A 75 1.96 -18.72 6.80
C GLY A 75 1.27 -19.55 5.73
N GLN A 76 -0.02 -19.32 5.45
CA GLN A 76 -0.76 -20.09 4.46
C GLN A 76 -0.14 -19.89 3.06
N PRO A 77 0.14 -20.98 2.32
CA PRO A 77 0.71 -20.87 0.98
C PRO A 77 -0.27 -20.17 0.03
N VAL A 78 0.30 -19.39 -0.89
CA VAL A 78 -0.42 -18.68 -1.94
C VAL A 78 0.10 -19.17 -3.29
N TRP A 79 -0.83 -19.68 -4.10
CA TRP A 79 -0.61 -20.12 -5.45
C TRP A 79 -0.78 -18.94 -6.40
N TRP A 80 0.08 -18.82 -7.40
CA TRP A 80 -0.03 -17.77 -8.41
C TRP A 80 0.18 -18.32 -9.81
N ARG A 81 -0.48 -17.74 -10.80
CA ARG A 81 -0.34 -18.12 -12.21
C ARG A 81 -0.29 -16.90 -13.11
N ALA A 82 0.57 -16.91 -14.12
CA ALA A 82 0.58 -15.87 -15.15
C ALA A 82 -0.70 -15.98 -15.99
N LYS A 83 -1.36 -14.85 -16.28
CA LYS A 83 -2.51 -14.79 -17.18
C LYS A 83 -2.13 -15.16 -18.62
N ASP A 84 -0.87 -14.96 -18.98
CA ASP A 84 -0.38 -15.08 -20.35
C ASP A 84 0.19 -16.48 -20.68
N ASN A 85 -0.15 -17.52 -19.90
CA ASN A 85 0.29 -18.92 -20.09
C ASN A 85 1.81 -19.15 -20.11
N HIS A 86 2.64 -18.17 -19.74
CA HIS A 86 4.10 -18.23 -19.78
C HIS A 86 4.75 -18.76 -18.49
N GLY A 87 4.34 -19.95 -18.06
CA GLY A 87 4.99 -20.70 -17.00
C GLY A 87 4.17 -20.75 -15.70
N GLU A 88 3.54 -21.90 -15.49
CA GLU A 88 3.02 -22.29 -14.18
C GLU A 88 4.18 -22.32 -13.18
N SER A 89 4.03 -21.56 -12.09
CA SER A 89 4.78 -21.86 -10.88
C SER A 89 3.78 -22.08 -9.76
N ASP A 90 3.40 -23.35 -9.66
CA ASP A 90 2.85 -23.97 -8.47
C ASP A 90 3.95 -23.94 -7.38
N CYS A 91 4.21 -22.76 -6.80
CA CYS A 91 5.38 -22.49 -5.95
C CYS A 91 4.97 -21.85 -4.62
N ASP A 92 5.45 -22.45 -3.53
CA ASP A 92 5.24 -22.06 -2.12
C ASP A 92 6.22 -20.96 -1.64
N CYS A 93 6.75 -20.16 -2.56
CA CYS A 93 8.00 -19.47 -2.32
C CYS A 93 7.82 -18.03 -1.84
N ALA A 94 8.77 -17.55 -1.04
CA ALA A 94 8.85 -16.18 -0.50
C ALA A 94 8.82 -15.05 -1.55
N ASN A 95 9.00 -15.36 -2.84
CA ASN A 95 9.05 -14.41 -3.95
C ASN A 95 7.76 -14.45 -4.79
N ILE A 96 6.62 -14.12 -4.16
CA ILE A 96 5.35 -14.00 -4.87
C ILE A 96 5.37 -12.68 -5.68
N PRO A 97 4.97 -12.70 -6.97
CA PRO A 97 4.98 -11.51 -7.82
C PRO A 97 3.78 -10.58 -7.53
N TRP A 98 3.62 -10.18 -6.27
CA TRP A 98 2.46 -9.44 -5.79
C TRP A 98 2.20 -8.11 -6.51
N ASP A 99 3.25 -7.49 -7.05
CA ASP A 99 3.19 -6.17 -7.68
C ASP A 99 2.93 -6.24 -9.20
N HIS A 100 2.69 -7.43 -9.74
CA HIS A 100 2.43 -7.64 -11.16
C HIS A 100 0.95 -7.94 -11.46
N LEU A 101 0.30 -7.05 -12.22
CA LEU A 101 -1.12 -7.19 -12.64
C LEU A 101 -1.39 -8.38 -13.58
N GLY A 102 -0.33 -8.97 -14.14
CA GLY A 102 -0.38 -10.10 -15.06
C GLY A 102 -0.56 -11.47 -14.40
N TYR A 103 -0.82 -11.52 -13.09
CA TYR A 103 -0.95 -12.78 -12.35
C TYR A 103 -2.31 -12.89 -11.64
N ASP A 104 -2.81 -14.12 -11.55
CA ASP A 104 -3.91 -14.49 -10.66
C ASP A 104 -3.34 -15.15 -9.40
N PHE A 105 -4.02 -14.97 -8.26
CA PHE A 105 -3.59 -15.49 -6.96
C PHE A 105 -4.72 -16.29 -6.30
N SER A 106 -4.37 -17.35 -5.58
CA SER A 106 -5.32 -18.23 -4.89
C SER A 106 -4.70 -18.83 -3.63
N PHE A 107 -5.53 -19.08 -2.62
CA PHE A 107 -5.14 -19.88 -1.44
C PHE A 107 -5.30 -21.39 -1.64
N ILE A 108 -5.83 -21.79 -2.80
CA ILE A 108 -6.07 -23.18 -3.20
C ILE A 108 -5.32 -23.41 -4.51
N PRO A 109 -4.66 -24.57 -4.70
CA PRO A 109 -4.03 -24.93 -5.97
C PRO A 109 -5.00 -24.75 -7.14
N PHE A 110 -4.54 -24.16 -8.25
CA PHE A 110 -5.40 -23.96 -9.42
C PHE A 110 -5.82 -25.28 -10.09
N ASN A 111 -5.05 -26.35 -9.89
CA ASN A 111 -5.32 -27.70 -10.40
C ASN A 111 -6.43 -28.45 -9.62
N GLU A 112 -6.78 -28.00 -8.41
CA GLU A 112 -7.86 -28.55 -7.58
C GLU A 112 -9.23 -27.91 -7.86
N VAL A 113 -9.26 -26.83 -8.65
CA VAL A 113 -10.52 -26.20 -9.12
C VAL A 113 -11.07 -27.00 -10.30
N LYS A 114 -11.62 -28.20 -10.02
CA LYS A 114 -12.47 -28.95 -10.94
C LYS A 114 -13.91 -28.96 -10.44
N SER A 115 -14.78 -28.20 -11.11
CA SER A 115 -16.19 -28.56 -11.35
C SER A 115 -16.73 -27.79 -12.54
#